data_AF-A0AAW7KK27-F1
#
_entry.id   AF-A0AAW7KK27-F1
#
_cell.length_a   1.000
_cell.length_b   1.000
_cell.length_c   1.000
_cell.angle_alpha   90.00
_cell.angle_beta   90.00
_cell.angle_gamma   90.00
#
_symmetry.space_group_name_H-M   'P 1'
#
loop_
_entity.id
_entity.type
_entity.pdbx_description
1 polymer ?
#
loop_
_entity_poly.entity_id
_entity_poly.type
_entity_poly.pdbx_seq_one_letter_code
_entity_poly.pdbx_strand_id
1 'polypeptide(L)'
;AAQQIVSEFGGKMPDTIEDIRSLKGIGPYTAGAIGSIAFNLPEPAIDGNVMRVVSRLFEIDADIAKASNRKVFEAAMLKIIDRERPGDFNQALMDLGSAVCTPTSPKCESCPLQQYCAAYQADKMTAYPVKSKKVKPKDVYY
;
A
#
# COMPACT_ATOMS: atom_id res chain seq x y z
N ALA A 1 21.41 0.19 3.66
CA ALA A 1 21.10 0.88 2.39
C ALA A 1 22.17 1.91 2.00
N ALA A 2 22.34 3.05 2.67
CA ALA A 2 23.25 4.12 2.18
C ALA A 2 24.70 3.68 1.89
N GLN A 3 25.34 2.95 2.81
CA GLN A 3 26.68 2.39 2.58
C GLN A 3 26.72 1.42 1.38
N GLN A 4 25.67 0.60 1.23
CA GLN A 4 25.50 -0.35 0.12
C GLN A 4 25.39 0.39 -1.23
N ILE A 5 24.65 1.50 -1.27
CA ILE A 5 24.53 2.34 -2.46
C ILE A 5 25.91 2.88 -2.88
N VAL A 6 26.72 3.32 -1.92
CA VAL A 6 28.10 3.79 -2.20
C VAL A 6 28.98 2.66 -2.71
N SER A 7 28.99 1.50 -2.05
CA SER A 7 29.91 0.41 -2.37
C SER A 7 29.52 -0.43 -3.59
N GLU A 8 28.23 -0.67 -3.80
CA GLU A 8 27.71 -1.61 -4.83
C GLU A 8 27.11 -0.88 -6.04
N PHE A 9 26.61 0.34 -5.87
CA PHE A 9 25.94 1.13 -6.92
C PHE A 9 26.69 2.43 -7.26
N GLY A 10 27.95 2.56 -6.86
CA GLY A 10 28.80 3.71 -7.19
C GLY A 10 28.30 5.04 -6.62
N GLY A 11 27.54 5.01 -5.53
CA GLY A 11 26.95 6.20 -4.91
C GLY A 11 25.66 6.69 -5.58
N LYS A 12 25.20 6.04 -6.66
CA LYS A 12 23.94 6.37 -7.32
C LYS A 12 22.82 5.47 -6.78
N MET A 13 21.68 6.06 -6.43
CA MET A 13 20.50 5.28 -6.06
C MET A 13 20.08 4.39 -7.24
N PRO A 14 19.89 3.07 -7.05
CA PRO A 14 19.39 2.20 -8.10
C PRO A 14 18.02 2.63 -8.61
N ASP A 15 17.80 2.49 -9.91
CA ASP A 15 16.60 2.95 -10.63
C ASP A 15 15.76 1.81 -11.23
N THR A 16 16.07 0.55 -10.89
CA THR A 16 15.24 -0.64 -11.17
C THR A 16 14.57 -1.16 -9.90
N ILE A 17 13.40 -1.80 -10.02
CA ILE A 17 12.68 -2.28 -8.84
C ILE A 17 13.42 -3.43 -8.14
N GLU A 18 14.08 -4.29 -8.92
CA GLU A 18 14.90 -5.40 -8.42
C GLU A 18 16.06 -4.88 -7.58
N ASP A 19 16.80 -3.91 -8.08
CA ASP A 19 17.95 -3.35 -7.39
C ASP A 19 17.55 -2.53 -6.16
N ILE A 20 16.46 -1.75 -6.24
CA ILE A 20 15.92 -1.03 -5.08
C ILE A 20 15.52 -2.03 -3.97
N ARG A 21 14.90 -3.15 -4.32
CA ARG A 21 14.52 -4.21 -3.35
C ARG A 21 15.72 -4.95 -2.76
N SER A 22 16.86 -4.98 -3.46
CA SER A 22 18.09 -5.58 -2.95
C SER A 22 18.70 -4.80 -1.77
N LEU A 23 18.33 -3.53 -1.61
CA LEU A 23 18.87 -2.67 -0.56
C LEU A 23 18.42 -3.12 0.84
N LYS A 24 19.38 -3.31 1.74
CA LYS A 24 19.10 -3.73 3.12
C LYS A 24 18.15 -2.74 3.82
N GLY A 25 17.00 -3.26 4.25
CA GLY A 25 15.96 -2.52 4.98
C GLY A 25 14.82 -1.99 4.09
N ILE A 26 14.90 -2.16 2.77
CA ILE A 26 13.86 -1.72 1.84
C ILE A 26 12.88 -2.88 1.58
N GLY A 27 11.70 -2.79 2.20
CA GLY A 27 10.61 -3.74 1.95
C GLY A 27 9.78 -3.39 0.70
N PRO A 28 8.78 -4.23 0.34
CA PRO A 28 7.98 -4.03 -0.89
C PRO A 28 7.29 -2.66 -0.97
N TYR A 29 6.77 -2.16 0.15
CA TYR A 29 6.18 -0.81 0.21
C TYR A 29 7.20 0.27 -0.16
N THR A 30 8.32 0.30 0.55
CA THR A 30 9.36 1.32 0.36
C THR A 30 9.97 1.24 -1.04
N ALA A 31 10.15 0.03 -1.56
CA ALA A 31 10.61 -0.17 -2.93
C ALA A 31 9.63 0.42 -3.97
N GLY A 32 8.33 0.13 -3.83
CA GLY A 32 7.30 0.70 -4.70
C GLY A 32 7.21 2.22 -4.58
N ALA A 33 7.31 2.77 -3.37
CA ALA A 33 7.31 4.21 -3.14
C ALA A 33 8.50 4.90 -3.79
N ILE A 34 9.73 4.42 -3.56
CA ILE A 34 10.94 4.95 -4.19
C ILE A 34 10.85 4.81 -5.71
N GLY A 35 10.55 3.61 -6.21
CA GLY A 35 10.50 3.32 -7.65
C GLY A 35 9.50 4.21 -8.38
N SER A 36 8.28 4.34 -7.84
CA SER A 36 7.25 5.16 -8.49
C SER A 36 7.48 6.67 -8.37
N ILE A 37 7.85 7.17 -7.19
CA ILE A 37 7.96 8.61 -6.93
C ILE A 37 9.25 9.19 -7.52
N ALA A 38 10.39 8.50 -7.36
CA ALA A 38 11.68 9.03 -7.79
C ALA A 38 12.06 8.61 -9.21
N PHE A 39 11.55 7.47 -9.68
CA PHE A 39 11.99 6.85 -10.95
C PHE A 39 10.86 6.51 -11.92
N ASN A 40 9.63 6.96 -11.65
CA ASN A 40 8.44 6.74 -12.48
C ASN A 40 8.16 5.27 -12.83
N LEU A 41 8.60 4.33 -11.99
CA LEU A 41 8.31 2.91 -12.17
C LEU A 41 6.85 2.65 -11.80
N PRO A 42 6.08 1.90 -12.62
CA PRO A 42 4.67 1.59 -12.36
C PRO A 42 4.51 0.49 -11.28
N GLU A 43 5.09 0.75 -10.11
CA GLU A 43 5.17 -0.16 -8.98
C GLU A 43 4.22 0.29 -7.86
N PRO A 44 3.34 -0.59 -7.34
CA PRO A 44 2.44 -0.24 -6.25
C PRO A 44 3.17 0.07 -4.93
N ALA A 45 2.85 1.20 -4.31
CA ALA A 45 3.34 1.56 -2.98
C ALA A 45 2.25 1.33 -1.92
N ILE A 46 2.13 0.09 -1.43
CA ILE A 46 1.00 -0.31 -0.57
C ILE A 46 1.39 -0.29 0.92
N ASP A 47 0.89 0.71 1.64
CA ASP A 47 0.94 0.82 3.10
C ASP A 47 -0.39 0.43 3.77
N GLY A 48 -0.53 0.69 5.07
CA GLY A 48 -1.78 0.42 5.80
C GLY A 48 -2.96 1.29 5.37
N ASN A 49 -2.70 2.50 4.86
CA ASN A 49 -3.73 3.41 4.37
C ASN A 49 -4.25 2.97 3.00
N VAL A 50 -3.33 2.68 2.08
CA VAL A 50 -3.64 2.18 0.75
C VAL A 50 -4.36 0.83 0.83
N MET A 51 -3.94 -0.10 1.69
CA MET A 51 -4.68 -1.36 1.90
C MET A 51 -6.15 -1.14 2.27
N ARG A 52 -6.46 -0.13 3.10
CA ARG A 52 -7.84 0.22 3.49
C ARG A 52 -8.61 0.87 2.34
N VAL A 53 -7.98 1.77 1.59
CA VAL A 53 -8.61 2.40 0.43
C VAL A 53 -8.98 1.33 -0.61
N VAL A 54 -8.02 0.48 -0.96
CA VAL A 54 -8.18 -0.56 -1.97
C VAL A 54 -9.15 -1.65 -1.52
N SER A 55 -9.13 -2.03 -0.23
CA SER A 55 -10.12 -3.00 0.30
C SER A 55 -11.54 -2.48 0.21
N ARG A 56 -11.78 -1.20 0.49
CA ARG A 56 -13.11 -0.58 0.38
C ARG A 56 -13.53 -0.39 -1.08
N LEU A 57 -12.59 0.03 -1.93
CA LEU A 57 -12.87 0.26 -3.35
C LEU A 57 -13.37 -1.01 -4.04
N PHE A 58 -12.81 -2.17 -3.70
CA PHE A 58 -13.07 -3.44 -4.36
C PHE A 58 -13.68 -4.54 -3.47
N GLU A 59 -14.11 -4.22 -2.25
CA GLU A 59 -14.60 -5.20 -1.25
C GLU A 59 -13.65 -6.40 -1.06
N ILE A 60 -12.35 -6.14 -0.90
CA ILE A 60 -11.36 -7.21 -0.68
C ILE A 60 -11.42 -7.68 0.78
N ASP A 61 -11.98 -8.87 1.00
CA ASP A 61 -12.09 -9.53 2.31
C ASP A 61 -10.79 -10.19 2.80
N ALA A 62 -9.70 -10.09 2.03
CA ALA A 62 -8.43 -10.68 2.39
C ALA A 62 -7.85 -9.98 3.65
N ASP A 63 -7.67 -10.77 4.72
CA ASP A 63 -7.15 -10.31 6.00
C ASP A 63 -5.77 -9.64 5.87
N ILE A 64 -5.69 -8.34 6.17
CA ILE A 64 -4.47 -7.55 6.04
C ILE A 64 -3.41 -7.87 7.09
N ALA A 65 -3.75 -8.66 8.13
CA ALA A 65 -2.77 -9.15 9.10
C ALA A 65 -1.92 -10.30 8.54
N LYS A 66 -2.36 -10.96 7.45
CA LYS A 66 -1.64 -12.07 6.83
C LYS A 66 -0.74 -11.55 5.69
N ALA A 67 0.58 -11.68 5.87
CA ALA A 67 1.54 -11.23 4.85
C ALA A 67 1.30 -11.86 3.46
N SER A 68 0.84 -13.11 3.42
CA SER A 68 0.51 -13.82 2.17
C SER A 68 -0.63 -13.18 1.37
N ASN A 69 -1.47 -12.36 2.00
CA ASN A 69 -2.58 -11.66 1.35
C ASN A 69 -2.15 -10.36 0.66
N ARG A 70 -0.93 -9.86 0.92
CA ARG A 70 -0.42 -8.62 0.30
C ARG A 70 -0.49 -8.68 -1.23
N LYS A 71 -0.19 -9.85 -1.82
CA LYS A 71 -0.26 -10.09 -3.27
C LYS A 71 -1.64 -9.82 -3.89
N VAL A 72 -2.72 -9.94 -3.12
CA VAL A 72 -4.08 -9.64 -3.58
C VAL A 72 -4.24 -8.14 -3.81
N PHE A 73 -3.72 -7.33 -2.88
CA PHE A 73 -3.73 -5.88 -2.99
C PHE A 73 -2.78 -5.39 -4.09
N GLU A 74 -1.62 -6.02 -4.23
CA GLU A 74 -0.68 -5.74 -5.32
C GLU A 74 -1.32 -5.99 -6.69
N ALA A 75 -1.99 -7.14 -6.87
CA ALA A 75 -2.71 -7.45 -8.09
C ALA A 75 -3.87 -6.48 -8.38
N ALA A 76 -4.58 -6.01 -7.36
CA ALA A 76 -5.63 -4.99 -7.53
C ALA A 76 -5.05 -3.64 -7.95
N MET A 77 -3.96 -3.20 -7.30
CA MET A 77 -3.28 -1.94 -7.61
C MET A 77 -2.67 -1.93 -9.01
N LEU A 78 -2.05 -3.02 -9.45
CA LEU A 78 -1.48 -3.14 -10.79
C LEU A 78 -2.53 -2.99 -11.92
N LYS A 79 -3.82 -3.21 -11.63
CA LYS A 79 -4.90 -3.00 -12.60
C LYS A 79 -5.32 -1.54 -12.74
N ILE A 80 -5.05 -0.70 -11.75
CA ILE A 80 -5.56 0.68 -11.69
C ILE A 80 -4.47 1.75 -11.66
N ILE A 81 -3.21 1.36 -11.43
CA ILE A 81 -2.10 2.30 -11.37
C ILE A 81 -1.98 3.07 -12.68
N ASP A 82 -1.87 4.40 -12.57
CA ASP A 82 -1.51 5.27 -13.69
C ASP A 82 -0.06 4.96 -14.09
N ARG A 83 0.14 4.44 -15.30
CA ARG A 83 1.48 4.05 -15.79
C ARG A 83 2.31 5.24 -16.26
N GLU A 84 1.67 6.38 -16.52
CA GLU A 84 2.34 7.61 -16.91
C GLU A 84 2.79 8.40 -15.67
N ARG A 85 1.96 8.38 -14.61
CA ARG A 85 2.22 9.09 -13.34
C ARG A 85 2.06 8.20 -12.10
N PRO A 86 2.81 7.08 -11.99
CA PRO A 86 2.67 6.15 -10.87
C PRO A 86 3.04 6.77 -9.52
N GLY A 87 3.99 7.70 -9.48
CA GLY A 87 4.36 8.43 -8.26
C GLY A 87 3.20 9.25 -7.70
N ASP A 88 2.61 10.12 -8.54
CA ASP A 88 1.44 10.93 -8.18
C ASP A 88 0.25 10.05 -7.77
N PHE A 89 0.01 8.95 -8.50
CA PHE A 89 -1.05 8.00 -8.20
C PHE A 89 -0.88 7.38 -6.81
N ASN A 90 0.32 6.88 -6.51
CA ASN A 90 0.61 6.28 -5.21
C ASN A 90 0.49 7.31 -4.08
N GLN A 91 1.04 8.52 -4.26
CA GLN A 91 0.94 9.58 -3.27
C GLN A 91 -0.52 10.00 -3.03
N ALA A 92 -1.32 10.14 -4.10
CA ALA A 92 -2.73 10.49 -4.00
C ALA A 92 -3.53 9.43 -3.22
N LEU A 93 -3.24 8.14 -3.40
CA LEU A 93 -3.89 7.08 -2.61
C LEU A 93 -3.47 7.08 -1.14
N MET A 94 -2.20 7.37 -0.84
CA MET A 94 -1.73 7.54 0.54
C MET A 94 -2.43 8.72 1.22
N ASP A 95 -2.49 9.87 0.55
CA ASP A 95 -3.14 11.08 1.05
C ASP A 95 -4.65 10.87 1.24
N LEU A 96 -5.30 10.21 0.27
CA LEU A 96 -6.71 9.85 0.35
C LEU A 96 -6.98 8.95 1.56
N GLY A 97 -6.16 7.92 1.76
CA GLY A 97 -6.26 7.02 2.91
C GLY A 97 -6.05 7.75 4.23
N SER A 98 -5.10 8.68 4.28
CA SER A 98 -4.79 9.46 5.47
C SER A 98 -5.90 10.45 5.87
N ALA A 99 -6.39 11.26 4.92
CA ALA A 99 -7.22 12.43 5.21
C ALA A 99 -8.73 12.23 5.00
N VAL A 100 -9.13 11.30 4.13
CA VAL A 100 -10.53 11.14 3.68
C VAL A 100 -11.07 9.76 4.02
N CYS A 101 -10.43 8.70 3.52
CA CYS A 101 -10.84 7.33 3.73
C CYS A 101 -10.28 6.80 5.05
N THR A 102 -10.64 7.45 6.16
CA THR A 102 -10.12 7.14 7.51
C THR A 102 -10.73 5.85 8.08
N PRO A 103 -10.12 5.22 9.11
CA PRO A 103 -10.57 3.93 9.63
C PRO A 103 -12.02 3.90 10.13
N THR A 104 -12.43 4.88 10.95
CA THR A 104 -13.71 4.86 11.67
C THR A 104 -14.80 5.73 11.05
N SER A 105 -14.43 6.90 10.55
CA SER A 105 -15.38 7.92 10.05
C SER A 105 -14.91 8.45 8.70
N PRO A 106 -14.94 7.62 7.64
CA PRO A 106 -14.50 8.04 6.32
C PRO A 106 -15.41 9.16 5.78
N LYS A 107 -14.80 10.20 5.20
CA LYS A 107 -15.50 11.35 4.61
C LYS A 107 -15.97 11.01 3.20
N CYS A 108 -16.88 10.05 3.07
CA CYS A 108 -17.28 9.48 1.78
C CYS A 108 -17.91 10.51 0.84
N GLU A 109 -18.65 11.49 1.38
CA GLU A 109 -19.28 12.56 0.58
C GLU A 109 -18.28 13.46 -0.15
N SER A 110 -17.06 13.62 0.41
CA SER A 110 -15.98 14.38 -0.22
C SER A 110 -14.93 13.48 -0.88
N CYS A 111 -15.19 12.18 -1.01
CA CYS A 111 -14.23 11.24 -1.55
C CYS A 111 -14.29 11.25 -3.09
N PRO A 112 -13.17 11.52 -3.80
CA PRO A 112 -13.16 11.53 -5.26
C PRO A 112 -13.47 10.15 -5.88
N LEU A 113 -13.34 9.07 -5.09
CA LEU A 113 -13.63 7.70 -5.51
C LEU A 113 -15.01 7.21 -5.09
N GLN A 114 -15.87 8.05 -4.50
CA GLN A 114 -17.16 7.66 -3.93
C GLN A 114 -18.02 6.85 -4.91
N GLN A 115 -18.19 7.35 -6.13
CA GLN A 115 -19.02 6.71 -7.17
C GLN A 115 -18.51 5.32 -7.60
N TYR A 116 -17.22 5.04 -7.40
CA TYR A 116 -16.57 3.79 -7.79
C TYR A 116 -16.40 2.82 -6.61
N CYS A 117 -16.68 3.27 -5.38
CA CYS A 117 -16.38 2.51 -4.16
C CYS A 117 -17.47 1.47 -3.87
N ALA A 118 -17.15 0.19 -4.09
CA ALA A 118 -18.08 -0.91 -3.84
C ALA A 118 -18.57 -0.93 -2.37
N ALA A 119 -17.65 -0.76 -1.40
CA ALA A 119 -18.05 -0.71 0.00
C ALA A 119 -18.94 0.49 0.34
N TYR A 120 -18.83 1.61 -0.39
CA TYR A 120 -19.73 2.76 -0.23
C TYR A 120 -21.14 2.44 -0.75
N GLN A 121 -21.23 1.86 -1.95
CA GLN A 121 -22.50 1.46 -2.55
C GLN A 121 -23.23 0.41 -1.69
N ALA A 122 -22.50 -0.41 -0.95
CA ALA A 122 -23.04 -1.44 -0.07
C ALA A 122 -23.21 -1.01 1.40
N ASP A 123 -22.85 0.23 1.77
CA ASP A 123 -22.81 0.73 3.16
C ASP A 123 -21.96 -0.14 4.12
N LYS A 124 -20.79 -0.58 3.65
CA LYS A 124 -19.88 -1.52 4.33
C LYS A 124 -18.49 -0.96 4.59
N MET A 125 -18.26 0.35 4.48
CA MET A 125 -16.92 0.95 4.59
C MET A 125 -16.20 0.56 5.87
N THR A 126 -16.91 0.46 6.99
CA THR A 126 -16.34 0.11 8.32
C THR A 126 -16.07 -1.39 8.49
N ALA A 127 -16.59 -2.26 7.61
CA ALA A 127 -16.25 -3.68 7.56
C ALA A 127 -14.86 -3.93 6.95
N TYR A 128 -14.32 -2.94 6.21
CA TYR A 128 -13.05 -3.03 5.51
C TYR A 128 -11.99 -2.07 6.08
N PRO A 129 -10.70 -2.49 6.12
CA PRO A 129 -10.19 -3.80 5.75
C PRO A 129 -10.49 -4.86 6.82
N VAL A 130 -10.62 -6.11 6.39
CA VAL A 130 -10.63 -7.26 7.31
C VAL A 130 -9.26 -7.34 7.99
N LYS A 131 -9.24 -7.33 9.33
CA LYS A 131 -8.02 -7.45 10.13
C LYS A 131 -8.25 -8.35 11.32
N SER A 132 -7.65 -9.53 11.32
CA SER A 132 -7.71 -10.42 12.49
C SER A 132 -6.93 -9.84 13.68
N LYS A 133 -7.43 -10.10 14.90
CA LYS A 133 -6.75 -9.68 16.14
C LYS A 133 -5.50 -10.54 16.32
N LYS A 134 -4.36 -9.91 16.67
CA LYS A 134 -3.17 -10.64 17.10
C LYS A 134 -3.51 -11.47 18.34
N VAL A 135 -3.18 -12.76 18.31
CA VAL A 135 -3.22 -13.60 19.51
C VAL A 135 -2.17 -13.06 20.48
N LYS A 136 -2.57 -12.74 21.71
CA LYS A 136 -1.61 -12.32 22.74
C LYS A 136 -0.59 -13.46 22.95
N PRO A 137 0.72 -13.18 22.98
CA PRO A 137 1.70 -14.18 23.41
C PRO A 137 1.27 -14.74 24.76
N LYS A 138 1.25 -16.06 24.91
CA LYS A 138 1.09 -16.68 26.23
C LYS A 138 2.45 -16.58 26.93
N ASP A 139 2.43 -16.13 28.18
CA ASP A 139 3.63 -16.18 29.01
C ASP A 139 4.09 -17.64 29.12
N VAL A 140 5.32 -17.92 28.68
CA VAL A 140 5.95 -19.23 28.82
C VAL A 140 6.84 -19.12 30.06
N TYR A 141 6.45 -19.79 31.14
CA TYR A 141 7.32 -19.96 32.30
C TYR A 141 8.25 -21.15 32.03
N TYR A 142 9.57 -20.93 32.18
CA TYR A 142 10.59 -21.98 32.16
C TYR A 142 10.88 -22.45 33.58
#